data_AF-A2D7C3-F1
#
_entry.id   AF-A2D7C3-F1
#
_cell.length_a   1.000
_cell.length_b   1.000
_cell.length_c   1.000
_cell.angle_alpha   90.00
_cell.angle_beta   90.00
_cell.angle_gamma   90.00
#
_symmetry.space_group_name_H-M   'P 1'
#
loop_
_entity.id
_entity.type
_entity.pdbx_description
1 polymer ?
#
loop_
_entity_poly.entity_id
_entity_poly.type
_entity_poly.pdbx_seq_one_letter_code
_entity_poly.pdbx_strand_id
1 'polypeptide(L)'
;MEEEDEIDVASADDAISQLSAIDAQLMDIRSDKNLTTDEKLTQMTNLLERRNKLVDKLQAAKSKEFKDFVDSLNLKDLSVQTFFLTSRKCRIGSENPEYELIEKPPQKKKLFSKSVPPHPLQQQTYEIIVNKKKEAEKELSKYSKKQILSPQDHAHKMRLEAEIQVYTQYLNQ
;
A
#
# COMPACT_ATOMS: atom_id res chain seq x y z
N MET A 1 -43.37 1.07 -5.58
CA MET A 1 -43.19 2.53 -5.65
C MET A 1 -41.89 2.76 -4.91
N GLU A 2 -40.79 2.63 -5.64
CA GLU A 2 -39.45 2.83 -5.10
C GLU A 2 -39.19 4.33 -5.15
N GLU A 3 -39.42 5.02 -4.02
CA GLU A 3 -38.84 6.34 -3.83
C GLU A 3 -37.33 6.11 -3.81
N GLU A 4 -36.69 6.41 -4.93
CA GLU A 4 -35.24 6.56 -5.00
C GLU A 4 -34.89 7.71 -4.05
N ASP A 5 -34.63 7.37 -2.78
CA ASP A 5 -33.97 8.27 -1.83
C ASP A 5 -32.60 8.61 -2.44
N GLU A 6 -32.58 9.68 -3.24
CA GLU A 6 -31.39 10.28 -3.79
C GLU A 6 -30.60 10.81 -2.59
N ILE A 7 -29.65 10.01 -2.11
CA ILE A 7 -28.80 10.39 -0.98
C ILE A 7 -27.92 11.56 -1.44
N ASP A 8 -28.35 12.80 -1.20
CA ASP A 8 -27.59 13.98 -1.57
C ASP A 8 -26.39 14.12 -0.62
N VAL A 9 -25.18 13.99 -1.18
CA VAL A 9 -23.92 14.07 -0.45
C VAL A 9 -23.07 15.13 -1.12
N ALA A 10 -22.98 16.30 -0.49
CA ALA A 10 -22.22 17.43 -1.02
C ALA A 10 -20.70 17.24 -0.86
N SER A 11 -20.24 16.50 0.15
CA SER A 11 -18.81 16.28 0.41
C SER A 11 -18.50 14.92 1.06
N ALA A 12 -17.23 14.50 1.00
CA ALA A 12 -16.76 13.29 1.67
C ALA A 12 -16.98 13.33 3.19
N ASP A 13 -16.85 14.50 3.81
CA ASP A 13 -17.07 14.71 5.25
C ASP A 13 -18.56 14.58 5.62
N ASP A 14 -19.47 15.03 4.74
CA ASP A 14 -20.91 14.84 4.93
C ASP A 14 -21.28 13.36 4.86
N ALA A 15 -20.68 12.60 3.94
CA ALA A 15 -20.88 11.15 3.87
C ALA A 15 -20.40 10.44 5.14
N ILE A 16 -19.24 10.82 5.69
CA ILE A 16 -18.70 10.24 6.94
C ILE A 16 -19.63 10.56 8.12
N SER A 17 -20.16 11.78 8.17
CA SER A 17 -21.12 12.20 9.20
C SER A 17 -22.42 11.41 9.12
N GLN A 18 -22.96 11.21 7.91
CA GLN A 18 -24.16 10.40 7.70
C GLN A 18 -23.93 8.91 8.02
N LEU A 19 -22.76 8.36 7.68
CA LEU A 19 -22.40 6.98 8.04
C LEU A 19 -22.37 6.80 9.57
N SER A 20 -21.79 7.75 10.29
CA SER A 20 -21.75 7.73 11.76
C SER A 20 -23.16 7.79 12.36
N ALA A 21 -24.06 8.58 11.77
CA ALA A 21 -25.46 8.65 12.18
C ALA A 21 -26.21 7.32 11.96
N ILE A 22 -25.96 6.65 10.83
CA ILE A 22 -26.56 5.33 10.54
C ILE A 22 -26.05 4.29 11.54
N ASP A 23 -24.75 4.28 11.84
CA ASP A 23 -24.18 3.34 12.80
C ASP A 23 -24.76 3.55 14.22
N ALA A 24 -25.04 4.80 14.61
CA ALA A 24 -25.76 5.10 15.85
C ALA A 24 -27.20 4.56 15.84
N GLN A 25 -27.95 4.80 14.75
CA GLN A 25 -29.33 4.30 14.59
C GLN A 25 -29.40 2.77 14.60
N LEU A 26 -28.41 2.08 14.01
CA LEU A 26 -28.31 0.62 14.06
C LEU A 26 -28.14 0.11 15.50
N MET A 27 -27.38 0.83 16.32
CA MET A 27 -27.21 0.48 17.74
C MET A 27 -28.49 0.74 18.54
N ASP A 28 -29.22 1.81 18.23
CA ASP A 28 -30.49 2.13 18.87
C ASP A 28 -31.55 1.06 18.57
N ILE A 29 -31.74 0.68 17.30
CA ILE A 29 -32.71 -0.36 16.89
C ILE A 29 -32.37 -1.72 17.52
N ARG A 30 -31.08 -2.06 17.59
CA ARG A 30 -30.65 -3.31 18.23
C ARG A 30 -31.03 -3.34 19.70
N SER A 31 -30.91 -2.20 20.37
CA SER A 31 -31.14 -2.03 21.82
C SER A 31 -32.62 -1.85 22.19
N ASP A 32 -33.46 -1.45 21.23
CA ASP A 32 -34.86 -1.15 21.48
C ASP A 32 -35.62 -2.41 21.92
N LYS A 33 -36.32 -2.35 23.04
CA LYS A 33 -37.11 -3.47 23.57
C LYS A 33 -38.54 -3.48 23.06
N ASN A 34 -38.99 -2.40 22.42
CA ASN A 34 -40.35 -2.22 21.96
C ASN A 34 -40.59 -2.78 20.55
N LEU A 35 -39.51 -2.98 19.77
CA LEU A 35 -39.59 -3.53 18.42
C LEU A 35 -39.54 -5.05 18.44
N THR A 36 -40.37 -5.67 17.60
CA THR A 36 -40.31 -7.11 17.35
C THR A 36 -39.03 -7.47 16.56
N THR A 37 -38.61 -8.74 16.62
CA THR A 37 -37.41 -9.20 15.91
C THR A 37 -37.49 -8.95 14.41
N ASP A 38 -38.66 -9.15 13.81
CA ASP A 38 -38.87 -8.95 12.37
C ASP A 38 -38.82 -7.47 11.99
N GLU A 39 -39.43 -6.58 12.78
CA GLU A 39 -39.35 -5.13 12.56
C GLU A 39 -37.92 -4.61 12.70
N LYS A 40 -37.15 -5.14 13.67
CA LYS A 40 -35.72 -4.83 13.80
C LYS A 40 -34.94 -5.25 12.56
N LEU A 41 -35.18 -6.47 12.06
CA LEU A 41 -34.50 -6.97 10.87
C LEU A 41 -34.81 -6.12 9.64
N THR A 42 -36.08 -5.74 9.43
CA THR A 42 -36.47 -4.87 8.31
C THR A 42 -35.81 -3.50 8.40
N GLN A 43 -35.87 -2.85 9.56
CA GLN A 43 -35.26 -1.52 9.74
C GLN A 43 -33.73 -1.56 9.62
N MET A 44 -33.07 -2.57 10.21
CA MET A 44 -31.63 -2.74 10.09
C MET A 44 -31.21 -3.01 8.64
N THR A 45 -31.98 -3.81 7.89
CA THR A 45 -31.69 -4.09 6.48
C THR A 45 -31.73 -2.80 5.65
N ASN A 46 -32.77 -1.99 5.82
CA ASN A 46 -32.90 -0.71 5.12
C ASN A 46 -31.74 0.26 5.45
N LEU A 47 -31.33 0.31 6.72
CA LEU A 47 -30.19 1.13 7.15
C LEU A 47 -28.86 0.62 6.59
N LEU A 48 -28.67 -0.70 6.51
CA LEU A 48 -27.47 -1.29 5.91
C LEU A 48 -27.40 -1.05 4.40
N GLU A 49 -28.51 -1.11 3.69
CA GLU A 49 -28.57 -0.72 2.27
C GLU A 49 -28.22 0.76 2.08
N ARG A 50 -28.78 1.64 2.91
CA ARG A 50 -28.44 3.07 2.90
C ARG A 50 -26.97 3.32 3.22
N ARG A 51 -26.40 2.58 4.18
CA ARG A 51 -24.98 2.61 4.54
C ARG A 51 -24.11 2.22 3.35
N ASN A 52 -24.45 1.14 2.64
CA ASN A 52 -23.70 0.68 1.47
C ASN A 52 -23.71 1.73 0.35
N LYS A 53 -24.88 2.32 0.05
CA LYS A 53 -24.99 3.41 -0.93
C LYS A 53 -24.11 4.61 -0.56
N LEU A 54 -24.01 4.97 0.73
CA LEU A 54 -23.14 6.04 1.21
C LEU A 54 -21.64 5.69 1.09
N VAL A 55 -21.26 4.44 1.36
CA VAL A 55 -19.88 3.97 1.21
C VAL A 55 -19.44 4.07 -0.25
N ASP A 56 -20.29 3.65 -1.19
CA ASP A 56 -19.99 3.73 -2.62
C ASP A 56 -19.81 5.19 -3.07
N LYS A 57 -20.68 6.10 -2.61
CA LYS A 57 -20.55 7.54 -2.87
C LYS A 57 -19.28 8.15 -2.26
N LEU A 58 -18.94 7.77 -1.03
CA LEU A 58 -17.71 8.22 -0.36
C LEU A 58 -16.48 7.75 -1.13
N GLN A 59 -16.47 6.50 -1.60
CA GLN A 59 -15.37 5.95 -2.39
C GLN A 59 -15.24 6.67 -3.74
N ALA A 60 -16.37 6.97 -4.39
CA ALA A 60 -16.37 7.77 -5.62
C ALA A 60 -15.83 9.18 -5.40
N ALA A 61 -16.24 9.87 -4.33
CA ALA A 61 -15.76 11.21 -3.97
C ALA A 61 -14.25 11.21 -3.71
N LYS A 62 -13.74 10.30 -2.89
CA LYS A 62 -12.29 10.18 -2.61
C LYS A 62 -11.48 9.81 -3.85
N SER A 63 -12.01 8.95 -4.72
CA SER A 63 -11.33 8.59 -5.97
C SER A 63 -11.24 9.77 -6.92
N LYS A 64 -12.27 10.62 -6.94
CA LYS A 64 -12.27 11.88 -7.69
C LYS A 64 -11.24 12.86 -7.12
N GLU A 65 -11.27 13.13 -5.82
CA GLU A 65 -10.28 13.99 -5.15
C GLU A 65 -8.85 13.52 -5.40
N PHE A 66 -8.60 12.20 -5.36
CA PHE A 66 -7.30 11.64 -5.65
C PHE A 66 -6.87 11.88 -7.11
N LYS A 67 -7.78 11.67 -8.08
CA LYS A 67 -7.50 11.95 -9.49
C LYS A 67 -7.23 13.43 -9.72
N ASP A 68 -8.06 14.30 -9.18
CA ASP A 68 -7.90 15.76 -9.28
C ASP A 68 -6.54 16.17 -8.68
N PHE A 69 -6.13 15.56 -7.57
CA PHE A 69 -4.80 15.74 -6.99
C PHE A 69 -3.68 15.24 -7.92
N VAL A 70 -3.77 14.02 -8.46
CA VAL A 70 -2.77 13.49 -9.40
C VAL A 70 -2.64 14.37 -10.64
N ASP A 71 -3.77 14.80 -11.20
CA ASP A 71 -3.82 15.68 -12.38
C ASP A 71 -3.23 17.07 -12.05
N SER A 72 -3.44 17.57 -10.83
CA SER A 72 -2.86 18.83 -10.36
C SER A 72 -1.33 18.83 -10.28
N LEU A 73 -0.70 17.65 -10.17
CA LEU A 73 0.76 17.52 -10.18
C LEU A 73 1.36 17.85 -11.56
N ASN A 74 0.52 17.97 -12.61
CA ASN A 74 0.91 18.31 -13.98
C ASN A 74 2.16 17.53 -14.44
N LEU A 75 2.21 16.26 -14.05
CA LEU A 75 3.27 15.35 -14.44
C LEU A 75 3.04 15.05 -15.91
N LYS A 76 3.74 15.78 -16.79
CA LYS A 76 3.83 15.44 -18.22
C LYS A 76 4.06 13.93 -18.31
N ASP A 77 3.21 13.24 -19.08
CA ASP A 77 3.22 11.79 -19.27
C ASP A 77 4.60 11.17 -19.02
N LEU A 78 4.83 10.75 -17.78
CA LEU A 78 5.98 9.95 -17.44
C LEU A 78 5.68 8.60 -18.06
N SER A 79 6.07 8.45 -19.33
CA SER A 79 6.03 7.16 -20.00
C SER A 79 6.89 6.22 -19.16
N VAL A 80 6.25 5.41 -18.31
CA VAL A 80 6.90 4.31 -17.62
C VAL A 80 7.23 3.30 -18.71
N GLN A 81 8.39 3.48 -19.34
CA GLN A 81 8.90 2.51 -20.27
C GLN A 81 9.18 1.26 -19.44
N THR A 82 8.28 0.29 -19.54
CA THR A 82 8.45 -1.02 -18.91
C THR A 82 9.75 -1.62 -19.43
N PHE A 83 10.78 -1.65 -18.59
CA PHE A 83 12.05 -2.31 -18.87
C PHE A 83 11.81 -3.82 -18.88
N PHE A 84 11.31 -4.34 -20.00
CA PHE A 84 11.40 -5.76 -20.26
C PHE A 84 12.89 -6.10 -20.42
N LEU A 85 13.40 -6.90 -19.49
CA LEU A 85 14.74 -7.49 -19.53
C LEU A 85 14.84 -8.46 -20.71
N THR A 86 14.96 -7.94 -21.93
CA THR A 86 15.55 -8.70 -23.03
C THR A 86 16.68 -7.91 -23.65
N SER A 87 17.82 -8.57 -23.74
CA SER A 87 19.03 -8.09 -24.38
C SER A 87 18.74 -7.80 -25.85
N ARG A 88 18.63 -6.51 -26.22
CA ARG A 88 18.92 -5.97 -27.56
C ARG A 88 19.00 -4.44 -27.49
N LYS A 89 20.24 -3.96 -27.38
CA LYS A 89 20.77 -2.63 -27.74
C LYS A 89 19.76 -1.48 -27.82
N CYS A 90 19.66 -0.69 -26.76
CA CYS A 90 19.03 0.63 -26.81
C CYS A 90 19.90 1.58 -27.66
N ARG A 91 19.40 2.00 -28.83
CA ARG A 91 19.92 3.19 -29.51
C ARG A 91 19.18 4.39 -28.92
N ILE A 92 19.90 5.22 -28.19
CA ILE A 92 19.43 6.55 -27.82
C ILE A 92 19.49 7.38 -29.11
N GLY A 93 18.34 7.53 -29.78
CA GLY A 93 18.18 8.54 -30.82
C GLY A 93 17.76 9.83 -30.15
N SER A 94 18.70 10.76 -29.97
CA SER A 94 18.38 12.13 -29.59
C SER A 94 17.90 12.88 -30.84
N GLU A 95 16.70 13.46 -30.80
CA GLU A 95 16.21 14.41 -31.83
C GLU A 95 16.88 15.80 -31.74
N ASN A 96 18.07 15.89 -31.14
CA ASN A 96 18.88 17.10 -31.11
C ASN A 96 20.24 16.83 -31.78
N PRO A 97 20.58 17.49 -32.90
CA PRO A 97 21.80 17.20 -33.67
C PRO A 97 23.09 17.84 -33.12
N GLU A 98 23.07 18.51 -31.96
CA GLU A 98 24.26 19.26 -31.47
C GLU A 98 25.17 18.50 -30.50
N TYR A 99 24.87 17.24 -30.15
CA TYR A 99 25.73 16.44 -29.27
C TYR A 99 26.23 15.18 -29.96
N GLU A 100 27.11 15.33 -30.96
CA GLU A 100 27.99 14.24 -31.38
C GLU A 100 28.98 13.93 -30.25
N LEU A 101 28.65 12.95 -29.39
CA LEU A 101 29.64 12.35 -28.52
C LEU A 101 30.63 11.53 -29.37
N ILE A 102 31.83 12.08 -29.49
CA ILE A 102 33.03 11.42 -30.02
C ILE A 102 33.18 10.03 -29.36
N GLU A 103 32.96 8.98 -30.13
CA GLU A 103 33.30 7.61 -29.77
C GLU A 103 34.82 7.49 -29.61
N LYS A 104 35.31 7.48 -28.36
CA LYS A 104 36.59 6.85 -28.03
C LYS A 104 36.33 5.65 -27.13
N PRO A 105 36.80 4.45 -27.50
CA PRO A 105 36.59 3.26 -26.68
C PRO A 105 37.35 3.41 -25.35
N PRO A 106 36.77 3.06 -24.20
CA PRO A 106 37.46 3.19 -22.93
C PRO A 106 38.56 2.13 -22.85
N GLN A 107 39.82 2.60 -22.81
CA GLN A 107 40.97 1.78 -22.43
C GLN A 107 40.75 1.22 -21.03
N LYS A 108 40.86 -0.10 -20.89
CA LYS A 108 40.84 -0.82 -19.61
C LYS A 108 41.97 -0.32 -18.71
N LYS A 109 41.71 0.68 -17.86
CA LYS A 109 42.54 0.97 -16.70
C LYS A 109 41.98 0.20 -15.52
N LYS A 110 42.73 -0.79 -15.03
CA LYS A 110 42.54 -1.37 -13.71
C LYS A 110 42.81 -0.26 -12.68
N LEU A 111 41.77 0.49 -12.35
CA LEU A 111 41.80 1.45 -11.25
C LEU A 111 41.53 0.67 -9.97
N PHE A 112 42.57 0.56 -9.15
CA PHE A 112 42.53 0.10 -7.78
C PHE A 112 41.25 0.58 -7.09
N SER A 113 40.40 -0.37 -6.66
CA SER A 113 39.21 -0.11 -5.87
C SER A 113 39.63 0.35 -4.47
N LYS A 114 39.96 1.64 -4.34
CA LYS A 114 39.86 2.30 -3.05
C LYS A 114 38.38 2.30 -2.70
N SER A 115 38.01 1.52 -1.68
CA SER A 115 36.67 1.51 -1.11
C SER A 115 36.28 2.95 -0.77
N VAL A 116 35.37 3.51 -1.56
CA VAL A 116 34.69 4.73 -1.16
C VAL A 116 33.98 4.39 0.14
N PRO A 117 34.22 5.11 1.25
CA PRO A 117 33.52 4.85 2.49
C PRO A 117 32.01 4.93 2.22
N PRO A 118 31.20 3.96 2.67
CA PRO A 118 29.77 3.99 2.44
C PRO A 118 29.20 5.31 2.97
N HIS A 119 28.30 5.92 2.18
CA HIS A 119 27.64 7.17 2.55
C HIS A 119 27.01 7.02 3.95
N PRO A 120 27.01 8.04 4.83
CA PRO A 120 26.50 7.91 6.20
C PRO A 120 25.08 7.32 6.28
N LEU A 121 24.23 7.67 5.30
CA LEU A 121 22.88 7.09 5.15
C LEU A 121 22.89 5.58 4.87
N GLN A 122 23.84 5.09 4.06
CA GLN A 122 23.97 3.65 3.77
C GLN A 122 24.40 2.88 5.03
N GLN A 123 25.27 3.46 5.86
CA GLN A 123 25.67 2.89 7.14
C GLN A 123 24.48 2.79 8.10
N GLN A 124 23.69 3.86 8.22
CA GLN A 124 22.48 3.86 9.03
C GLN A 124 21.44 2.84 8.55
N THR A 125 21.19 2.75 7.25
CA THR A 125 20.26 1.73 6.71
C THR A 125 20.76 0.32 6.98
N TYR A 126 22.06 0.09 6.87
CA TYR A 126 22.67 -1.21 7.17
C TYR A 126 22.48 -1.58 8.65
N GLU A 127 22.76 -0.66 9.58
CA GLU A 127 22.56 -0.87 11.01
C GLU A 127 21.10 -1.16 11.37
N ILE A 128 20.15 -0.43 10.76
CA ILE A 128 18.71 -0.65 10.96
C ILE A 128 18.33 -2.06 10.51
N ILE A 129 18.79 -2.49 9.33
CA ILE A 129 18.49 -3.82 8.78
C ILE A 129 19.08 -4.92 9.66
N VAL A 130 20.32 -4.75 10.13
CA VAL A 130 20.97 -5.69 11.05
C VAL A 130 20.19 -5.82 12.37
N ASN A 131 19.73 -4.70 12.94
CA ASN A 131 18.98 -4.72 14.19
C ASN A 131 17.60 -5.37 14.02
N LYS A 132 16.86 -5.01 12.97
CA LYS A 132 15.56 -5.63 12.67
C LYS A 132 15.67 -7.14 12.40
N LYS A 133 16.72 -7.57 11.70
CA LYS A 133 17.00 -9.00 11.50
C LYS A 133 17.20 -9.73 12.82
N LYS A 134 18.01 -9.19 13.74
CA LYS A 134 18.25 -9.79 15.06
C LYS A 134 16.97 -9.88 15.90
N GLU A 135 16.12 -8.86 15.86
CA GLU A 135 14.84 -8.86 16.56
C GLU A 135 13.91 -9.95 16.00
N ALA A 136 13.77 -10.04 14.68
CA ALA A 136 12.97 -11.06 14.02
C ALA A 136 13.47 -12.49 14.33
N GLU A 137 14.79 -12.71 14.31
CA GLU A 137 15.40 -14.01 14.70
C GLU A 137 15.12 -14.37 16.16
N LYS A 138 15.18 -13.38 17.06
CA LYS A 138 14.84 -13.57 18.47
C LYS A 138 13.37 -13.94 18.66
N GLU A 139 12.46 -13.31 17.92
CA GLU A 139 11.05 -13.67 17.96
C GLU A 139 10.77 -15.04 17.36
N LEU A 140 11.42 -15.38 16.23
CA LEU A 140 11.31 -16.69 15.60
C LEU A 140 11.74 -17.82 16.55
N SER A 141 12.76 -17.58 17.39
CA SER A 141 13.23 -18.54 18.40
C SER A 141 12.19 -18.89 19.47
N LYS A 142 11.14 -18.07 19.65
CA LYS A 142 10.03 -18.37 20.57
C LYS A 142 9.09 -19.43 19.99
N TYR A 143 8.94 -19.44 18.66
CA TYR A 143 8.07 -20.38 17.95
C TYR A 143 8.74 -21.74 17.70
N SER A 144 10.07 -21.79 17.60
CA SER A 144 10.80 -23.07 17.48
C SER A 144 10.76 -23.92 18.76
N LYS A 145 10.49 -23.30 19.92
CA LYS A 145 10.34 -23.99 21.21
C LYS A 145 8.95 -24.59 21.42
N LYS A 146 7.95 -24.21 20.62
CA LYS A 146 6.59 -24.73 20.72
C LYS A 146 6.47 -26.01 19.88
N GLN A 147 6.04 -27.11 20.52
CA GLN A 147 5.86 -28.40 19.84
C GLN A 147 4.61 -28.42 18.93
N ILE A 148 3.58 -27.64 19.29
CA ILE A 148 2.36 -27.46 18.51
C ILE A 148 2.12 -25.96 18.39
N LEU A 149 1.92 -25.50 17.15
CA LEU A 149 1.63 -24.11 16.83
C LEU A 149 0.15 -23.98 16.51
N SER A 150 -0.51 -22.96 17.05
CA SER A 150 -1.84 -22.58 16.57
C SER A 150 -1.75 -22.11 15.11
N PRO A 151 -2.86 -22.13 14.34
CA PRO A 151 -2.85 -21.61 12.97
C PRO A 151 -2.32 -20.17 12.87
N GLN A 152 -2.63 -19.34 13.87
CA GLN A 152 -2.15 -17.96 13.95
C GLN A 152 -0.66 -17.87 14.29
N ASP A 153 -0.17 -18.70 15.21
CA ASP A 153 1.26 -18.81 15.53
C ASP A 153 2.06 -19.32 14.33
N HIS A 154 1.50 -20.25 13.55
CA HIS A 154 2.13 -20.78 12.34
C HIS A 154 2.24 -19.72 11.24
N ALA A 155 1.16 -18.96 10.99
CA ALA A 155 1.18 -17.84 10.05
C ALA A 155 2.19 -16.77 10.46
N HIS A 156 2.26 -16.45 11.75
CA HIS A 156 3.23 -15.49 12.26
C HIS A 156 4.68 -15.97 12.13
N LYS A 157 4.93 -17.26 12.39
CA LYS A 157 6.24 -17.89 12.15
C LYS A 157 6.67 -17.78 10.69
N MET A 158 5.79 -18.13 9.73
CA MET A 158 6.11 -18.02 8.30
C MET A 158 6.40 -16.59 7.87
N ARG A 159 5.66 -15.61 8.42
CA ARG A 159 5.92 -14.19 8.17
C ARG A 159 7.32 -13.79 8.63
N LEU A 160 7.71 -14.17 9.85
CA LEU A 160 9.05 -13.86 10.40
C LEU A 160 10.16 -14.52 9.58
N GLU A 161 9.97 -15.75 9.12
CA GLU A 161 10.93 -16.45 8.24
C GLU A 161 11.14 -15.71 6.91
N ALA A 162 10.05 -15.27 6.26
CA ALA A 162 10.12 -14.48 5.05
C ALA A 162 10.81 -13.12 5.27
N GLU A 163 10.54 -12.45 6.39
CA GLU A 163 11.14 -11.16 6.72
C GLU A 163 12.66 -11.27 6.92
N ILE A 164 13.13 -12.31 7.61
CA ILE A 164 14.56 -12.61 7.78
C ILE A 164 15.24 -12.90 6.44
N GLN A 165 14.56 -13.59 5.53
CA GLN A 165 15.08 -13.88 4.19
C GLN A 165 15.30 -12.58 3.40
N VAL A 166 14.33 -11.66 3.46
CA VAL A 166 14.44 -10.33 2.83
C VAL A 166 15.61 -9.53 3.41
N TYR A 167 15.74 -9.46 4.74
CA TYR A 167 16.89 -8.78 5.36
C TYR A 167 18.23 -9.40 4.96
N THR A 168 18.29 -10.72 4.83
CA THR A 168 19.51 -11.43 4.41
C THR A 168 19.88 -11.10 2.95
N GLN A 169 18.90 -10.93 2.06
CA GLN A 169 19.17 -10.48 0.69
C GLN A 169 19.75 -9.06 0.66
N TYR A 170 19.20 -8.13 1.45
CA TYR A 170 19.72 -6.76 1.51
C TYR A 170 21.14 -6.66 2.09
N LEU A 171 21.52 -7.55 2.99
CA LEU A 171 22.87 -7.56 3.58
C LEU A 171 23.94 -8.20 2.68
N ASN A 172 23.52 -8.94 1.64
CA ASN A 172 24.41 -9.63 0.71
C ASN A 172 24.61 -8.88 -0.63
N GLN A 173 23.95 -7.72 -0.80
CA GLN A 173 24.12 -6.81 -1.93
C GLN A 173 25.22 -5.78 -1.66
#